data_AF-A0A7C8AAK4-F1
#
_entry.id   AF-A0A7C8AAK4-F1
#
_cell.length_a   1.000
_cell.length_b   1.000
_cell.length_c   1.000
_cell.angle_alpha   90.00
_cell.angle_beta   90.00
_cell.angle_gamma   90.00
#
_symmetry.space_group_name_H-M   'P 1'
#
loop_
_entity.id
_entity.type
_entity.pdbx_description
1 polymer ?
#
loop_
_entity_poly.entity_id
_entity_poly.type
_entity_poly.pdbx_seq_one_letter_code
_entity_poly.pdbx_strand_id
1 'polypeptide(L)'
;MAEAKIKESPFSPGWPVLPEYFVARIKEIQRLERSVNQTILGKNENIFITGPRGIGKSSLAGLIKYIAEKHSLIGSHCFLGGVRSLNEMMRMIFQRLLQDCKDESVFDKLKNIFADYIKSITLFGTGVEFTKDKGELQTLVDNFLPLMRKIYDQIQPNGKKGLTLILDDLNGISDVPSVKN
;
A
#
# COMPACT_ATOMS: atom_id res chain seq x y z
N MET A 1 42.34 5.77 24.03
CA MET A 1 41.47 6.39 23.01
C MET A 1 40.08 5.83 23.20
N ALA A 2 39.10 6.65 23.56
CA ALA A 2 37.73 6.19 23.76
C ALA A 2 37.08 5.99 22.39
N GLU A 3 36.66 4.77 22.07
CA GLU A 3 35.84 4.49 20.90
C GLU A 3 34.50 5.23 21.07
N ALA A 4 34.26 6.20 20.21
CA ALA A 4 32.94 6.79 20.08
C ALA A 4 31.99 5.70 19.58
N LYS A 5 31.16 5.15 20.47
CA LYS A 5 29.98 4.39 20.07
C LYS A 5 29.14 5.28 19.17
N ILE A 6 29.23 5.04 17.85
CA ILE A 6 28.34 5.66 16.87
C ILE A 6 26.94 5.23 17.29
N LYS A 7 26.16 6.18 17.80
CA LYS A 7 24.77 5.95 18.17
C LYS A 7 24.02 5.79 16.85
N GLU A 8 23.90 4.55 16.37
CA GLU A 8 23.16 4.26 15.14
C GLU A 8 21.76 4.85 15.27
N SER A 9 21.39 5.68 14.30
CA SER A 9 20.04 6.23 14.22
C SER A 9 19.08 5.04 14.07
N PRO A 10 18.06 4.91 14.92
CA PRO A 10 17.01 3.90 14.73
C PRO A 10 16.15 4.20 13.47
N PHE A 11 16.37 5.36 12.85
CA PHE A 11 15.73 5.80 11.62
C PHE A 11 16.74 5.76 10.47
N SER A 12 16.70 4.68 9.68
CA SER A 12 17.48 4.54 8.45
C SER A 12 16.57 4.77 7.23
N PRO A 13 16.84 5.78 6.39
CA PRO A 13 16.08 5.99 5.16
C PRO A 13 16.09 4.74 4.29
N GLY A 14 14.91 4.32 3.81
CA GLY A 14 14.75 3.18 2.91
C GLY A 14 14.66 1.80 3.59
N TRP A 15 14.86 1.70 4.91
CA TRP A 15 14.71 0.45 5.65
C TRP A 15 13.51 0.53 6.60
N PRO A 16 12.70 -0.55 6.73
CA PRO A 16 11.68 -0.60 7.76
C PRO A 16 12.33 -0.49 9.13
N VAL A 17 11.76 0.37 9.98
CA VAL A 17 12.20 0.52 11.37
C VAL A 17 12.09 -0.86 12.03
N LEU A 18 13.14 -1.30 12.72
CA LEU A 18 13.13 -2.60 13.38
C LEU A 18 12.02 -2.63 14.46
N PRO A 19 11.31 -3.75 14.64
CA PRO A 19 10.25 -3.87 15.66
C PRO A 19 10.69 -3.44 17.06
N GLU A 20 11.96 -3.67 17.41
CA GLU A 20 12.58 -3.24 18.68
C GLU A 20 12.62 -1.72 18.90
N TYR A 21 12.45 -0.91 17.86
CA TYR A 21 12.32 0.55 17.98
C TYR A 21 10.87 1.03 18.14
N PHE A 22 9.89 0.10 18.13
CA PHE A 22 8.46 0.39 18.35
C PHE A 22 8.03 0.20 19.83
N VAL A 23 8.95 0.24 20.80
CA VAL A 23 8.70 -0.07 22.23
C VAL A 23 7.50 0.69 22.83
N ALA A 24 7.17 1.88 22.32
CA ALA A 24 6.03 2.69 22.77
C ALA A 24 4.78 2.61 21.88
N ARG A 25 4.71 1.68 20.92
CA ARG A 25 3.63 1.53 19.92
C ARG A 25 2.88 0.20 19.99
N ILE A 26 3.11 -0.57 21.05
CA ILE A 26 2.57 -1.93 21.21
C ILE A 26 1.04 -1.94 21.08
N LYS A 27 0.35 -0.94 21.64
CA LYS A 27 -1.11 -0.85 21.57
C LYS A 27 -1.60 -0.60 20.15
N GLU A 28 -0.94 0.30 19.41
CA GLU A 28 -1.25 0.57 18.00
C GLU A 28 -0.98 -0.66 17.13
N ILE A 29 0.16 -1.34 17.34
CA ILE A 29 0.50 -2.57 16.62
C ILE A 29 -0.56 -3.64 16.87
N GLN A 30 -0.91 -3.92 18.13
CA GLN A 30 -1.95 -4.91 18.48
C GLN A 30 -3.31 -4.59 17.83
N ARG A 31 -3.68 -3.31 17.77
CA ARG A 31 -4.92 -2.88 17.09
C ARG A 31 -4.86 -3.14 15.59
N LEU A 32 -3.72 -2.83 14.96
CA LEU A 32 -3.50 -3.08 13.53
C LEU A 32 -3.48 -4.59 13.23
N GLU A 33 -2.79 -5.40 14.04
CA GLU A 33 -2.76 -6.87 13.91
C GLU A 33 -4.16 -7.48 14.06
N ARG A 34 -4.94 -7.01 15.04
CA ARG A 34 -6.35 -7.44 15.17
C ARG A 34 -7.13 -7.17 13.90
N SER A 35 -6.89 -6.03 13.26
CA SER A 35 -7.59 -5.66 12.02
C SER A 35 -7.16 -6.55 10.85
N VAL A 36 -5.86 -6.86 10.72
CA VAL A 36 -5.37 -7.87 9.76
C VAL A 36 -6.07 -9.22 9.97
N ASN A 37 -6.19 -9.66 11.22
CA ASN A 37 -6.88 -10.90 11.55
C ASN A 37 -8.38 -10.85 11.20
N GLN A 38 -9.08 -9.74 11.42
CA GLN A 38 -10.47 -9.61 10.98
C GLN A 38 -10.60 -9.64 9.45
N THR A 39 -9.69 -8.99 8.72
CA THR A 39 -9.62 -9.05 7.24
C THR A 39 -9.43 -10.46 6.72
N ILE A 40 -8.55 -11.24 7.35
CA ILE A 40 -8.35 -12.66 7.03
C ILE A 40 -9.62 -13.50 7.23
N LEU A 41 -10.48 -13.10 8.17
CA LEU A 41 -11.78 -13.72 8.43
C LEU A 41 -12.90 -13.15 7.53
N GLY A 42 -12.55 -12.37 6.51
CA GLY A 42 -13.49 -11.83 5.51
C GLY A 42 -14.16 -10.51 5.90
N LYS A 43 -13.71 -9.84 6.97
CA LYS A 43 -14.26 -8.54 7.37
C LYS A 43 -13.38 -7.40 6.89
N ASN A 44 -13.93 -6.50 6.08
CA ASN A 44 -13.19 -5.31 5.67
C ASN A 44 -12.92 -4.39 6.87
N GLU A 45 -11.66 -3.98 7.05
CA GLU A 45 -11.22 -3.08 8.13
C GLU A 45 -10.58 -1.83 7.52
N ASN A 46 -10.99 -0.66 8.00
CA ASN A 46 -10.48 0.64 7.55
C ASN A 46 -9.91 1.39 8.74
N ILE A 47 -8.63 1.78 8.66
CA ILE A 47 -7.91 2.38 9.78
C ILE A 47 -7.28 3.67 9.32
N PHE A 48 -7.53 4.74 10.08
CA PHE A 48 -6.90 6.04 9.86
C PHE A 48 -5.78 6.26 10.88
N ILE A 49 -4.55 6.44 10.39
CA ILE A 49 -3.35 6.67 11.22
C ILE A 49 -3.04 8.17 11.19
N THR A 50 -3.15 8.83 12.35
CA THR A 50 -2.89 10.26 12.50
C THR A 50 -1.74 10.53 13.48
N GLY A 51 -1.27 11.76 13.49
CA GLY A 51 -0.24 12.23 14.41
C GLY A 51 0.79 13.14 13.75
N PRO A 52 1.69 13.76 14.54
CA PRO A 52 2.66 14.73 14.05
C PRO A 52 3.59 14.21 12.94
N ARG A 53 4.18 15.11 12.15
CA ARG A 53 5.23 14.75 11.19
C ARG A 53 6.43 14.14 11.94
N GLY A 54 7.04 13.11 11.37
CA GLY A 54 8.20 12.43 11.98
C GLY A 54 7.88 11.43 13.10
N ILE A 55 6.62 11.27 13.52
CA ILE A 55 6.26 10.35 14.62
C ILE A 55 6.27 8.85 14.24
N GLY A 56 6.69 8.51 13.02
CA GLY A 56 6.80 7.12 12.55
C GLY A 56 5.52 6.48 11.99
N LYS A 57 4.56 7.28 11.49
CA LYS A 57 3.30 6.75 10.89
C LYS A 57 3.57 5.83 9.69
N SER A 58 4.36 6.29 8.73
CA SER A 58 4.72 5.51 7.54
C SER A 58 5.51 4.25 7.89
N SER A 59 6.37 4.32 8.91
CA SER A 59 7.09 3.15 9.42
C SER A 59 6.14 2.14 10.06
N LEU A 60 5.16 2.59 10.85
CA LEU A 60 4.12 1.74 11.43
C LEU A 60 3.26 1.09 10.34
N ALA A 61 2.91 1.85 9.30
CA ALA A 61 2.19 1.32 8.14
C ALA A 61 3.01 0.25 7.40
N GLY A 62 4.29 0.49 7.17
CA GLY A 62 5.20 -0.50 6.57
C GLY A 62 5.33 -1.77 7.40
N LEU A 63 5.38 -1.66 8.74
CA LEU A 63 5.40 -2.82 9.64
C LEU A 63 4.11 -3.65 9.49
N ILE A 64 2.93 -3.01 9.50
CA ILE A 64 1.68 -3.78 9.35
C ILE A 64 1.54 -4.41 7.97
N LYS A 65 2.04 -3.77 6.89
CA LYS A 65 2.13 -4.38 5.56
C LYS A 65 2.94 -5.67 5.60
N TYR A 66 4.11 -5.63 6.23
CA TYR A 66 4.97 -6.80 6.38
C TYR A 66 4.28 -7.94 7.14
N ILE A 67 3.59 -7.62 8.26
CA ILE A 67 2.82 -8.60 9.02
C ILE A 67 1.67 -9.17 8.18
N ALA A 68 0.91 -8.32 7.49
CA ALA A 68 -0.19 -8.74 6.62
C ALA A 68 0.28 -9.69 5.51
N GLU A 69 1.42 -9.41 4.88
CA GLU A 69 2.04 -10.28 3.87
C GLU A 69 2.42 -11.66 4.43
N LYS A 70 2.91 -11.72 5.68
CA LYS A 70 3.18 -12.99 6.37
C LYS A 70 1.92 -13.80 6.66
N HIS A 71 0.76 -13.16 6.71
CA HIS A 71 -0.54 -13.81 6.91
C HIS A 71 -1.39 -13.91 5.63
N SER A 72 -0.73 -14.05 4.48
CA SER A 72 -1.35 -14.32 3.17
C SER A 72 -2.21 -13.18 2.61
N LEU A 73 -2.02 -11.93 3.05
CA LEU A 73 -2.56 -10.77 2.36
C LEU A 73 -1.56 -10.23 1.33
N ILE A 74 -2.03 -9.60 0.26
CA ILE A 74 -1.17 -8.85 -0.65
C ILE A 74 -1.07 -7.42 -0.13
N GLY A 75 0.15 -6.97 0.17
CA GLY A 75 0.40 -5.61 0.65
C GLY A 75 0.79 -4.67 -0.47
N SER A 76 0.17 -3.48 -0.51
CA SER A 76 0.62 -2.36 -1.35
C SER A 76 0.72 -1.07 -0.54
N HIS A 77 1.82 -0.33 -0.72
CA HIS A 77 2.05 0.96 -0.07
C HIS A 77 2.13 2.06 -1.11
N CYS A 78 1.05 2.83 -1.21
CA CYS A 78 0.92 3.98 -2.09
C CYS A 78 1.33 5.24 -1.33
N PHE A 79 2.47 5.83 -1.69
CA PHE A 79 2.81 7.18 -1.24
C PHE A 79 2.09 8.20 -2.12
N LEU A 80 1.20 8.99 -1.53
CA LEU A 80 0.32 9.93 -2.24
C LEU A 80 0.78 11.38 -2.09
N GLY A 81 2.01 11.60 -1.57
CA GLY A 81 2.62 12.91 -1.53
C GLY A 81 2.77 13.48 -2.94
N GLY A 82 1.98 14.51 -3.24
CA GLY A 82 1.93 15.13 -4.57
C GLY A 82 0.68 14.79 -5.39
N VAL A 83 -0.08 13.77 -5.00
CA VAL A 83 -1.37 13.42 -5.63
C VAL A 83 -2.43 14.46 -5.26
N ARG A 84 -3.21 14.91 -6.25
CA ARG A 84 -4.20 16.00 -6.08
C ARG A 84 -5.62 15.62 -6.49
N SER A 85 -5.84 14.41 -6.96
CA SER A 85 -7.17 13.96 -7.37
C SER A 85 -7.45 12.53 -6.99
N LEU A 86 -8.73 12.23 -6.78
CA LEU A 86 -9.22 10.88 -6.56
C LEU A 86 -8.87 9.96 -7.75
N ASN A 87 -8.96 10.45 -8.99
CA ASN A 87 -8.64 9.68 -10.19
C ASN A 87 -7.15 9.29 -10.23
N GLU A 88 -6.26 10.23 -9.89
CA GLU A 88 -4.83 9.96 -9.80
C GLU A 88 -4.51 8.98 -8.67
N MET A 89 -5.15 9.09 -7.50
CA MET A 89 -5.02 8.11 -6.43
C MET A 89 -5.43 6.69 -6.88
N MET A 90 -6.59 6.56 -7.52
CA MET A 90 -7.08 5.26 -8.00
C MET A 90 -6.10 4.60 -8.99
N ARG A 91 -5.54 5.39 -9.93
CA ARG A 91 -4.51 4.92 -10.86
C ARG A 91 -3.24 4.48 -10.12
N MET A 92 -2.79 5.27 -9.15
CA MET A 92 -1.61 4.97 -8.33
C MET A 92 -1.79 3.65 -7.57
N ILE A 93 -2.98 3.39 -7.01
CA ILE A 93 -3.26 2.13 -6.30
C ILE A 93 -3.07 0.92 -7.20
N PHE A 94 -3.64 0.93 -8.42
CA PHE A 94 -3.48 -0.19 -9.35
C PHE A 94 -2.04 -0.38 -9.81
N GLN A 95 -1.36 0.71 -10.15
CA GLN A 95 0.05 0.65 -10.51
C GLN A 95 0.88 0.04 -9.39
N ARG A 96 0.63 0.46 -8.14
CA ARG A 96 1.40 0.01 -6.99
C ARG A 96 1.08 -1.41 -6.56
N LEU A 97 -0.16 -1.86 -6.71
CA LEU A 97 -0.54 -3.27 -6.50
C LEU A 97 0.28 -4.21 -7.37
N LEU A 98 0.49 -3.84 -8.64
CA LEU A 98 1.27 -4.65 -9.56
C LEU A 98 2.79 -4.57 -9.27
N GLN A 99 3.31 -3.38 -8.97
CA GLN A 99 4.74 -3.17 -8.67
C GLN A 99 5.18 -3.78 -7.34
N ASP A 100 4.33 -3.75 -6.30
CA ASP A 100 4.65 -4.29 -4.98
C ASP A 100 4.44 -5.82 -4.90
N CYS A 101 3.87 -6.44 -5.94
CA CYS A 101 3.57 -7.87 -5.96
C CYS A 101 4.84 -8.71 -6.16
N LYS A 102 5.25 -9.42 -5.12
CA LYS A 102 6.44 -10.29 -5.11
C LYS A 102 6.17 -11.74 -5.55
N ASP A 103 4.92 -12.15 -5.51
CA ASP A 103 4.49 -13.51 -5.85
C ASP A 103 4.26 -13.57 -7.36
N GLU A 104 5.08 -14.32 -8.09
CA GLU A 104 5.06 -14.40 -9.55
C GLU A 104 3.71 -14.87 -10.10
N SER A 105 3.11 -15.88 -9.45
CA SER A 105 1.81 -16.42 -9.85
C SER A 105 0.66 -15.43 -9.67
N VAL A 106 0.75 -14.57 -8.65
CA VAL A 106 -0.20 -13.47 -8.43
C VAL A 106 0.08 -12.33 -9.37
N PHE A 107 1.36 -12.01 -9.61
CA PHE A 107 1.79 -10.96 -10.52
C PHE A 107 1.25 -11.21 -11.92
N ASP A 108 1.35 -12.43 -12.44
CA ASP A 108 0.82 -12.78 -13.77
C ASP A 108 -0.70 -12.58 -13.85
N LYS A 109 -1.44 -12.90 -12.79
CA LYS A 109 -2.89 -12.66 -12.72
C LYS A 109 -3.21 -11.16 -12.72
N LEU A 110 -2.50 -10.38 -11.91
CA LEU A 110 -2.66 -8.93 -11.89
C LEU A 110 -2.31 -8.32 -13.25
N LYS A 111 -1.19 -8.73 -13.85
CA LYS A 111 -0.76 -8.32 -15.19
C LYS A 111 -1.84 -8.60 -16.23
N ASN A 112 -2.46 -9.77 -16.21
CA ASN A 112 -3.54 -10.12 -17.12
C ASN A 112 -4.80 -9.27 -16.90
N ILE A 113 -5.11 -8.88 -15.65
CA ILE A 113 -6.21 -7.94 -15.37
C ILE A 113 -5.92 -6.57 -15.98
N PHE A 114 -4.67 -6.13 -15.95
CA PHE A 114 -4.26 -4.80 -16.38
C PHE A 114 -3.66 -4.75 -17.79
N ALA A 115 -3.72 -5.83 -18.57
CA ALA A 115 -2.98 -5.96 -19.83
C ALA A 115 -3.21 -4.78 -20.79
N ASP A 116 -4.46 -4.35 -20.94
CA ASP A 116 -4.85 -3.22 -21.79
C ASP A 116 -4.35 -1.86 -21.30
N TYR A 117 -3.96 -1.78 -20.02
CA TYR A 117 -3.49 -0.55 -19.39
C TYR A 117 -1.97 -0.54 -19.18
N ILE A 118 -1.27 -1.64 -19.45
CA ILE A 118 0.19 -1.76 -19.29
C ILE A 118 0.85 -1.45 -20.63
N LYS A 119 1.65 -0.39 -20.66
CA LYS A 119 2.43 -0.02 -21.84
C LYS A 119 3.74 -0.81 -21.90
N SER A 120 4.43 -0.95 -20.76
CA SER A 120 5.68 -1.71 -20.69
C SER A 120 5.92 -2.29 -19.31
N ILE A 121 6.70 -3.38 -19.25
CA ILE A 121 7.15 -4.02 -18.02
C ILE A 121 8.66 -4.22 -18.15
N THR A 122 9.42 -3.72 -17.18
CA THR A 122 10.86 -3.99 -17.07
C THR A 122 11.13 -5.33 -16.36
N LEU A 123 12.41 -5.75 -16.33
CA LEU A 123 12.83 -7.00 -15.71
C LEU A 123 12.30 -7.13 -14.26
N PHE A 124 11.68 -8.27 -13.97
CA PHE A 124 11.08 -8.61 -12.67
C PHE A 124 9.94 -7.69 -12.19
N GLY A 125 9.23 -6.98 -13.08
CA GLY A 125 8.08 -6.16 -12.69
C GLY A 125 8.42 -4.89 -11.90
N THR A 126 9.72 -4.60 -11.73
CA THR A 126 10.24 -3.46 -10.95
C THR A 126 9.90 -2.10 -11.57
N GLY A 127 9.60 -2.08 -12.86
CA GLY A 127 9.14 -0.91 -13.60
C GLY A 127 7.95 -1.30 -14.47
N VAL A 128 6.75 -1.18 -13.91
CA VAL A 128 5.53 -1.21 -14.71
C VAL A 128 5.15 0.22 -15.10
N GLU A 129 5.13 0.48 -16.41
CA GLU A 129 4.62 1.72 -16.99
C GLU A 129 3.19 1.48 -17.46
N PHE A 130 2.24 2.21 -16.87
CA PHE A 130 0.87 2.25 -17.36
C PHE A 130 0.75 3.16 -18.59
N THR A 131 -0.28 2.92 -19.40
CA THR A 131 -0.66 3.77 -20.52
C THR A 131 -0.78 5.23 -20.11
N LYS A 132 -0.49 6.13 -21.06
CA LYS A 132 -0.72 7.58 -20.92
C LYS A 132 -2.00 8.03 -21.62
N ASP A 133 -2.71 7.10 -22.27
CA ASP A 133 -3.98 7.41 -22.92
C ASP A 133 -5.03 7.81 -21.88
N LYS A 134 -5.64 8.97 -22.08
CA LYS A 134 -6.58 9.52 -21.11
C LYS A 134 -7.88 8.72 -21.03
N GLY A 135 -8.32 8.12 -22.14
CA GLY A 135 -9.57 7.35 -22.22
C GLY A 135 -9.43 5.99 -21.53
N GLU A 136 -8.34 5.27 -21.78
CA GLU A 136 -8.01 4.02 -21.09
C GLU A 136 -7.85 4.25 -19.58
N LEU A 137 -7.09 5.28 -19.21
CA LEU A 137 -6.90 5.63 -17.81
C LEU A 137 -8.18 6.13 -17.12
N GLN A 138 -9.16 6.66 -17.86
CA GLN A 138 -10.47 7.01 -17.31
C GLN A 138 -11.32 5.76 -17.12
N THR A 139 -11.34 4.86 -18.09
CA THR A 139 -12.00 3.55 -17.99
C THR A 139 -11.50 2.75 -16.78
N LEU A 140 -10.19 2.78 -16.51
CA LEU A 140 -9.59 2.15 -15.34
C LEU A 140 -10.18 2.70 -14.03
N VAL A 141 -10.38 4.02 -13.95
CA VAL A 141 -10.95 4.72 -12.79
C VAL A 141 -12.44 4.40 -12.66
N ASP A 142 -13.20 4.48 -13.75
CA ASP A 142 -14.65 4.21 -13.76
C ASP A 142 -14.97 2.78 -13.34
N ASN A 143 -14.05 1.84 -13.60
CA ASN A 143 -14.17 0.43 -13.24
C ASN A 143 -13.39 0.05 -11.98
N PHE A 144 -13.03 1.02 -11.12
CA PHE A 144 -12.17 0.75 -9.96
C PHE A 144 -12.70 -0.38 -9.07
N LEU A 145 -13.96 -0.30 -8.60
CA LEU A 145 -14.55 -1.31 -7.72
C LEU A 145 -14.70 -2.68 -8.41
N PRO A 146 -15.24 -2.77 -9.65
CA PRO A 146 -15.24 -4.03 -10.40
C PRO A 146 -13.85 -4.67 -10.53
N LEU A 147 -12.82 -3.88 -10.81
CA LEU A 147 -11.44 -4.38 -10.93
C LEU A 147 -10.89 -4.84 -9.58
N MET A 148 -11.13 -4.10 -8.50
CA MET A 148 -10.76 -4.52 -7.15
C MET A 148 -11.38 -5.86 -6.77
N ARG A 149 -12.64 -6.09 -7.15
CA ARG A 149 -13.32 -7.38 -6.95
C ARG A 149 -12.70 -8.48 -7.81
N LYS A 150 -12.45 -8.21 -9.09
CA LYS A 150 -11.77 -9.15 -9.99
C LYS A 150 -10.38 -9.54 -9.46
N ILE A 151 -9.62 -8.58 -8.93
CA ILE A 151 -8.34 -8.84 -8.26
C ILE A 151 -8.55 -9.77 -7.08
N TYR A 152 -9.46 -9.44 -6.16
CA TYR A 152 -9.76 -10.28 -5.01
C TYR A 152 -10.10 -11.72 -5.42
N ASP A 153 -10.98 -11.91 -6.40
CA ASP A 153 -11.38 -13.25 -6.86
C ASP A 153 -10.20 -14.03 -7.48
N GLN A 154 -9.32 -13.34 -8.22
CA GLN A 154 -8.19 -13.95 -8.90
C GLN A 154 -7.06 -14.38 -7.96
N ILE A 155 -6.89 -13.71 -6.82
CA ILE A 155 -5.80 -14.01 -5.88
C ILE A 155 -6.13 -15.15 -4.91
N GLN A 156 -7.42 -15.44 -4.69
CA GLN A 156 -7.88 -16.48 -3.75
C GLN A 156 -7.32 -17.87 -4.08
N PRO A 157 -7.29 -18.34 -5.35
CA PRO A 157 -6.70 -19.64 -5.69
C PRO A 157 -5.21 -19.78 -5.33
N ASN A 158 -4.48 -18.68 -5.11
CA ASN A 158 -3.07 -18.70 -4.66
C ASN A 158 -2.95 -18.70 -3.12
N GLY A 159 -4.06 -18.99 -2.41
CA GLY A 159 -4.12 -18.96 -0.96
C GLY A 159 -4.04 -17.55 -0.36
N LYS A 160 -4.15 -16.49 -1.18
CA LYS A 160 -4.21 -15.12 -0.68
C LYS A 160 -5.62 -14.83 -0.16
N LYS A 161 -5.71 -14.23 1.02
CA LYS A 161 -6.98 -14.01 1.72
C LYS A 161 -7.57 -12.62 1.53
N GLY A 162 -6.83 -11.71 0.92
CA GLY A 162 -7.26 -10.34 0.68
C GLY A 162 -6.11 -9.40 0.38
N LEU A 163 -6.40 -8.11 0.48
CA LEU A 163 -5.48 -7.01 0.19
C LEU A 163 -5.24 -6.18 1.45
N THR A 164 -4.07 -5.57 1.54
CA THR A 164 -3.77 -4.49 2.49
C THR A 164 -3.26 -3.30 1.69
N LEU A 165 -4.07 -2.25 1.63
CA LEU A 165 -3.74 -1.01 0.93
C LEU A 165 -3.37 0.06 1.95
N ILE A 166 -2.15 0.58 1.83
CA ILE A 166 -1.70 1.74 2.60
C ILE A 166 -1.72 2.95 1.69
N LEU A 167 -2.55 3.92 2.05
CA LEU A 167 -2.67 5.21 1.38
C LEU A 167 -1.98 6.25 2.27
N ASP A 168 -0.70 6.49 2.01
CA ASP A 168 0.14 7.35 2.84
C ASP A 168 0.16 8.78 2.30
N ASP A 169 0.19 9.77 3.20
CA ASP A 169 0.10 11.20 2.87
C ASP A 169 -1.14 11.59 2.04
N LEU A 170 -2.33 11.17 2.51
CA LEU A 170 -3.65 11.46 1.90
C LEU A 170 -4.04 12.95 1.85
N ASN A 171 -3.28 13.83 2.50
CA ASN A 171 -3.66 15.23 2.72
C ASN A 171 -3.93 16.00 1.42
N GLY A 172 -3.23 15.66 0.34
CA GLY A 172 -3.40 16.33 -0.96
C GLY A 172 -4.67 15.94 -1.73
N ILE A 173 -5.39 14.90 -1.29
CA ILE A 173 -6.62 14.41 -1.93
C ILE A 173 -7.85 14.93 -1.18
N SER A 174 -7.69 15.26 0.10
CA SER A 174 -8.74 15.74 0.98
C SER A 174 -8.94 17.26 0.91
N ASP A 175 -8.85 17.88 -0.27
CA ASP A 175 -9.36 19.25 -0.47
C ASP A 175 -10.89 19.22 -0.35
N VAL A 176 -11.36 18.94 0.87
CA VAL A 176 -12.66 19.36 1.36
C VAL A 176 -12.59 20.88 1.33
N PRO A 177 -13.50 21.58 0.62
CA PRO A 177 -13.60 23.02 0.74
C PRO A 177 -13.64 23.33 2.24
N SER A 178 -12.74 24.18 2.71
CA SER A 178 -12.86 24.71 4.06
C SER A 178 -14.29 25.25 4.16
N VAL A 179 -15.12 24.62 4.98
CA VAL A 179 -16.36 25.25 5.42
C VAL A 179 -15.87 26.47 6.18
N LYS A 180 -15.90 27.62 5.50
CA LYS A 180 -15.68 28.91 6.13
C LYS A 180 -16.78 29.03 7.18
N ASN A 181 -16.39 28.89 8.44
CA ASN A 181 -17.18 29.39 9.56
C ASN A 181 -17.24 30.91 9.47
#